data_AF-A0A524DYA6-F1
#
_entry.id   AF-A0A524DYA6-F1
#
_cell.length_a   1.000
_cell.length_b   1.000
_cell.length_c   1.000
_cell.angle_alpha   90.00
_cell.angle_beta   90.00
_cell.angle_gamma   90.00
#
_symmetry.space_group_name_H-M   'P 1'
#
loop_
_entity.id
_entity.type
_entity.pdbx_description
1 polymer ?
#
loop_
_entity_poly.entity_id
_entity_poly.type
_entity_poly.pdbx_seq_one_letter_code
_entity_poly.pdbx_strand_id
1 'polypeptide(L)'
;MTRSLDEVMRFLENYTLAWHHWLIVLSLLKLGGQASKSQILPAFKKEGFSPHAINEVFRTDLVELGEAVEVEGGTENIRLDTMIFLTDNQKFRSFVKKHLKSVVRTLKRRAPA
;
A
#
# COMPACT_ATOMS: atom_id res chain seq x y z
N MET A 1 16.29 5.76 -7.36
CA MET A 1 15.56 6.99 -6.95
C MET A 1 14.19 6.56 -6.47
N THR A 2 13.82 6.92 -5.25
CA THR A 2 12.48 6.72 -4.70
C THR A 2 11.54 7.81 -5.23
N ARG A 3 10.27 7.48 -5.51
CA ARG A 3 9.28 8.48 -5.93
C ARG A 3 9.00 9.46 -4.79
N SER A 4 8.91 10.75 -5.12
CA SER A 4 8.51 11.79 -4.17
C SER A 4 7.04 11.64 -3.76
N LEU A 5 6.66 12.19 -2.61
CA LEU A 5 5.26 12.15 -2.16
C LEU A 5 4.27 12.71 -3.19
N ASP A 6 4.65 13.76 -3.92
CA ASP A 6 3.80 14.36 -4.95
C ASP A 6 3.57 13.43 -6.14
N GLU A 7 4.61 12.70 -6.56
CA GLU A 7 4.49 11.68 -7.61
C GLU A 7 3.63 10.49 -7.14
N VAL A 8 3.83 10.05 -5.90
CA VAL A 8 3.04 8.96 -5.31
C VAL A 8 1.57 9.34 -5.22
N MET A 9 1.25 10.55 -4.74
CA MET A 9 -0.15 11.01 -4.67
C MET A 9 -0.80 11.06 -6.06
N ARG A 10 -0.13 11.59 -7.09
CA ARG A 10 -0.64 11.58 -8.47
C ARG A 10 -0.87 10.17 -9.00
N PHE A 11 0.04 9.24 -8.70
CA PHE A 11 -0.12 7.85 -9.06
C PHE A 11 -1.33 7.21 -8.36
N LEU A 12 -1.49 7.45 -7.05
CA LEU A 12 -2.60 6.92 -6.25
C LEU A 12 -3.98 7.46 -6.68
N GLU A 13 -4.06 8.59 -7.38
CA GLU A 13 -5.32 9.10 -7.95
C GLU A 13 -5.89 8.19 -9.04
N ASN A 14 -5.04 7.41 -9.73
CA ASN A 14 -5.50 6.40 -10.68
C ASN A 14 -5.83 5.08 -9.97
N TYR A 15 -7.00 5.02 -9.34
CA TYR A 15 -7.42 3.88 -8.50
C TYR A 15 -7.44 2.52 -9.20
N THR A 16 -7.57 2.50 -10.53
CA THR A 16 -7.55 1.26 -11.32
C THR A 16 -6.16 0.64 -11.33
N LEU A 17 -5.12 1.47 -11.49
CA LEU A 17 -3.72 1.05 -11.56
C LEU A 17 -3.10 0.93 -10.15
N ALA A 18 -3.45 1.84 -9.24
CA ALA A 18 -2.89 1.91 -7.90
C ALA A 18 -3.59 0.98 -6.88
N TRP A 19 -4.37 0.01 -7.34
CA TRP A 19 -5.18 -0.85 -6.48
C TRP A 19 -4.36 -1.55 -5.38
N HIS A 20 -3.25 -2.21 -5.73
CA HIS A 20 -2.40 -2.92 -4.76
C HIS A 20 -1.76 -1.98 -3.74
N HIS A 21 -1.36 -0.80 -4.20
CA HIS A 21 -0.78 0.24 -3.38
C HIS A 21 -1.78 0.75 -2.34
N TRP A 22 -3.04 0.93 -2.75
CA TRP A 22 -4.11 1.24 -1.82
C TRP A 22 -4.35 0.12 -0.81
N LEU A 23 -4.22 -1.16 -1.17
CA LEU A 23 -4.32 -2.25 -0.19
C LEU A 23 -3.25 -2.14 0.89
N ILE A 24 -2.01 -1.79 0.54
CA ILE A 24 -0.92 -1.56 1.49
C ILE A 24 -1.24 -0.36 2.39
N VAL A 25 -1.55 0.79 1.80
CA VAL A 25 -1.86 2.03 2.53
C VAL A 25 -3.02 1.82 3.51
N LEU A 26 -4.11 1.19 3.06
CA LEU A 26 -5.28 0.92 3.90
C LEU A 26 -4.98 -0.09 5.02
N SER A 27 -4.13 -1.09 4.75
CA SER A 27 -3.71 -2.05 5.77
C SER A 27 -2.89 -1.38 6.85
N LEU A 28 -1.93 -0.53 6.46
CA LEU A 28 -1.12 0.26 7.40
C LEU A 28 -1.99 1.20 8.24
N LEU A 29 -2.90 1.96 7.62
CA LEU A 29 -3.83 2.81 8.36
C LEU A 29 -4.67 2.03 9.38
N LYS A 30 -5.18 0.87 8.98
CA LYS A 30 -5.98 0.00 9.86
C LYS A 30 -5.16 -0.53 11.05
N LEU A 31 -3.86 -0.74 10.85
CA LEU A 31 -2.93 -1.28 11.85
C LEU A 31 -2.18 -0.19 12.63
N GLY A 32 -2.63 1.07 12.56
CA GLY A 32 -2.07 2.17 13.35
C GLY A 32 -0.88 2.89 12.71
N GLY A 33 -0.70 2.74 11.40
CA GLY A 33 0.34 3.39 10.61
C GLY A 33 1.60 2.54 10.40
N GLN A 34 1.67 1.35 10.99
CA GLN A 34 2.82 0.44 10.83
C GLN A 34 2.38 -1.02 10.90
N ALA A 35 3.07 -1.89 10.18
CA ALA A 35 2.81 -3.32 10.18
C ALA A 35 3.98 -4.10 9.56
N SER A 36 4.14 -5.37 9.93
CA SER A 36 5.01 -6.27 9.18
C SER A 36 4.38 -6.67 7.84
N LYS A 37 5.19 -7.13 6.89
CA LYS A 37 4.69 -7.73 5.63
C LYS A 37 3.64 -8.81 5.93
N SER A 38 3.91 -9.72 6.86
CA SER A 38 3.00 -10.82 7.20
C SER A 38 1.63 -10.37 7.71
N GLN A 39 1.55 -9.20 8.34
CA GLN A 39 0.29 -8.59 8.78
C GLN A 39 -0.48 -7.91 7.64
N ILE A 40 0.20 -7.48 6.56
CA ILE A 40 -0.41 -6.85 5.38
C ILE A 40 -0.91 -7.89 4.38
N LEU A 41 -0.17 -9.00 4.18
CA LEU A 41 -0.50 -10.05 3.20
C LEU A 41 -1.96 -10.58 3.25
N PRO A 42 -2.62 -10.72 4.42
CA PRO A 42 -4.02 -11.14 4.48
C PRO A 42 -4.99 -10.23 3.71
N ALA A 43 -4.68 -8.94 3.55
CA ALA A 43 -5.51 -8.03 2.74
C ALA A 43 -5.47 -8.41 1.26
N PHE A 44 -4.30 -8.72 0.72
CA PHE A 44 -4.14 -9.20 -0.65
C PHE A 44 -4.81 -10.56 -0.87
N LYS A 45 -4.65 -11.50 0.06
CA LYS A 45 -5.31 -12.82 -0.05
C LYS A 45 -6.84 -12.72 -0.14
N LYS A 46 -7.44 -11.77 0.61
CA LYS A 46 -8.89 -11.53 0.57
C LYS A 46 -9.39 -11.01 -0.78
N GLU A 47 -8.53 -10.30 -1.51
CA GLU A 47 -8.82 -9.81 -2.85
C GLU A 47 -8.48 -10.84 -3.95
N GLY A 48 -8.18 -12.09 -3.58
CA GLY A 48 -7.98 -13.21 -4.53
C GLY A 48 -6.55 -13.37 -5.05
N PHE A 49 -5.57 -12.63 -4.54
CA PHE A 49 -4.18 -12.76 -4.98
C PHE A 49 -3.54 -14.05 -4.47
N SER A 50 -2.85 -14.77 -5.37
CA SER A 50 -2.08 -15.96 -5.00
C SER A 50 -0.83 -15.57 -4.19
N PRO A 51 -0.36 -16.40 -3.24
CA PRO A 51 0.84 -16.10 -2.46
C PRO A 51 2.09 -15.80 -3.29
N HIS A 52 2.24 -16.47 -4.44
CA HIS A 52 3.37 -16.26 -5.36
C HIS A 52 3.28 -14.89 -6.04
N ALA A 53 2.11 -14.53 -6.57
CA ALA A 53 1.88 -13.23 -7.19
C ALA A 53 2.09 -12.07 -6.19
N ILE A 54 1.68 -12.25 -4.93
CA ILE A 54 1.88 -11.21 -3.92
C ILE A 54 3.36 -10.99 -3.65
N ASN A 55 4.18 -12.03 -3.56
CA ASN A 55 5.60 -11.85 -3.21
C ASN A 55 6.37 -11.05 -4.27
N GLU A 56 6.10 -11.30 -5.55
CA GLU A 56 6.70 -10.57 -6.69
C GLU A 56 6.23 -9.10 -6.70
N VAL A 57 4.92 -8.88 -6.55
CA VAL A 57 4.30 -7.56 -6.68
C VAL A 57 4.58 -6.66 -5.47
N PHE A 58 4.63 -7.23 -4.26
CA PHE A 58 4.71 -6.47 -3.02
C PHE A 58 5.99 -5.63 -2.90
N ARG A 59 7.14 -6.15 -3.35
CA ARG A 59 8.39 -5.37 -3.38
C ARG A 59 8.25 -4.19 -4.33
N THR A 60 7.73 -4.44 -5.53
CA THR A 60 7.50 -3.40 -6.55
C THR A 60 6.57 -2.32 -6.02
N ASP A 61 5.44 -2.70 -5.43
CA ASP A 61 4.48 -1.75 -4.86
C ASP A 61 5.12 -0.88 -3.77
N LEU A 62 6.00 -1.42 -2.92
CA LEU A 62 6.70 -0.65 -1.90
C LEU A 62 7.70 0.34 -2.50
N VAL A 63 8.42 -0.06 -3.55
CA VAL A 63 9.31 0.85 -4.29
C VAL A 63 8.51 1.97 -4.96
N GLU A 64 7.36 1.63 -5.53
CA GLU A 64 6.46 2.58 -6.20
C GLU A 64 5.71 3.49 -5.22
N LEU A 65 5.47 3.05 -3.98
CA LEU A 65 4.97 3.89 -2.89
C LEU A 65 6.01 4.91 -2.41
N GLY A 66 7.29 4.75 -2.73
CA GLY A 66 8.32 5.75 -2.51
C GLY A 66 8.28 6.36 -1.10
N GLU A 67 8.29 7.69 -1.02
CA GLU A 67 8.26 8.43 0.25
C GLU A 67 6.96 8.25 1.08
N ALA A 68 5.90 7.62 0.54
CA ALA A 68 4.69 7.37 1.31
C ALA A 68 4.86 6.27 2.36
N VAL A 69 5.88 5.42 2.19
CA VAL A 69 6.22 4.36 3.13
C VAL A 69 7.70 4.34 3.43
N GLU A 70 8.04 3.91 4.64
CA GLU A 70 9.39 3.56 5.04
C GLU A 70 9.44 2.05 5.28
N VAL A 71 10.48 1.39 4.77
CA VAL A 71 10.68 -0.05 4.93
C VAL A 71 11.94 -0.28 5.75
N GLU A 72 11.79 -0.99 6.86
CA GLU A 72 12.91 -1.35 7.73
C GLU A 72 13.95 -2.18 6.95
N GLY A 73 15.19 -1.71 6.90
CA GLY A 73 16.26 -2.35 6.13
C GLY A 73 16.14 -2.17 4.61
N GLY A 74 15.22 -1.33 4.13
CA GLY A 74 15.01 -1.03 2.72
C GLY A 74 14.26 -2.11 1.94
N THR A 75 14.21 -1.97 0.61
CA THR A 75 13.39 -2.82 -0.27
C THR A 75 14.12 -3.99 -0.92
N GLU A 76 15.43 -4.16 -0.67
CA GLU A 76 16.26 -5.17 -1.35
C GLU A 76 16.06 -6.59 -0.80
N ASN A 77 15.68 -6.75 0.47
CA ASN A 77 15.59 -8.07 1.13
C ASN A 77 14.35 -8.18 2.03
N ILE A 78 13.17 -7.91 1.48
CA ILE A 78 11.92 -7.90 2.24
C ILE A 78 11.52 -9.32 2.66
N ARG A 79 11.47 -9.54 3.98
CA ARG A 79 11.02 -10.77 4.64
C ARG A 79 9.61 -10.60 5.21
N LEU A 80 9.06 -11.66 5.78
CA LEU A 80 7.71 -11.66 6.35
C LEU A 80 7.60 -10.79 7.61
N ASP A 81 8.68 -10.70 8.37
CA ASP A 81 8.82 -9.91 9.60
C ASP A 81 9.27 -8.46 9.34
N THR A 82 9.71 -8.13 8.13
CA THR A 82 10.09 -6.76 7.75
C THR A 82 8.97 -5.78 8.06
N MET A 83 9.31 -4.74 8.83
CA MET A 83 8.39 -3.68 9.21
C MET A 83 8.26 -2.62 8.11
N ILE A 84 7.02 -2.19 7.89
CA ILE A 84 6.66 -1.11 6.97
C ILE A 84 5.91 -0.05 7.77
N PHE A 85 6.29 1.20 7.57
CA PHE A 85 5.74 2.37 8.24
C PHE A 85 5.12 3.31 7.21
N LEU A 86 3.97 3.87 7.51
CA LEU A 86 3.33 4.91 6.71
C LEU A 86 3.94 6.26 7.11
N THR A 87 4.21 7.12 6.13
CA THR A 87 4.71 8.48 6.40
C THR A 87 3.77 9.26 7.34
N ASP A 88 4.35 10.07 8.22
CA ASP A 88 3.64 11.01 9.08
C ASP A 88 3.35 12.35 8.40
N ASN A 89 3.75 12.51 7.13
CA ASN A 89 3.60 13.74 6.38
C ASN A 89 2.13 14.22 6.35
N GLN A 90 1.90 15.46 6.76
CA GLN A 90 0.55 16.02 6.90
C GLN A 90 -0.20 16.12 5.55
N LYS A 91 0.52 16.42 4.46
CA LYS A 91 -0.03 16.52 3.11
C LYS A 91 -0.56 15.15 2.66
N PHE A 92 0.25 14.11 2.84
CA PHE A 92 -0.14 12.75 2.50
C PHE A 92 -1.32 12.24 3.34
N ARG A 93 -1.31 12.49 4.67
CA ARG A 93 -2.45 12.15 5.54
C ARG A 93 -3.75 12.81 5.09
N SER A 94 -3.67 14.07 4.66
CA SER A 94 -4.84 14.82 4.17
C SER A 94 -5.35 14.27 2.85
N PHE A 95 -4.44 13.93 1.92
CA PHE A 95 -4.75 13.26 0.67
C PHE A 95 -5.47 11.92 0.92
N VAL A 96 -4.91 11.05 1.74
CA VAL A 96 -5.49 9.74 2.06
C VAL A 96 -6.90 9.90 2.64
N LYS A 97 -7.11 10.82 3.60
CA LYS A 97 -8.44 11.09 4.18
C LYS A 97 -9.47 11.50 3.12
N LYS A 98 -9.08 12.36 2.17
CA LYS A 98 -9.96 12.83 1.08
C LYS A 98 -10.36 11.68 0.13
N HIS A 99 -9.46 10.73 -0.13
CA HIS A 99 -9.67 9.67 -1.11
C HIS A 99 -10.26 8.38 -0.50
N LEU A 100 -10.12 8.18 0.82
CA LEU A 100 -10.47 6.96 1.56
C LEU A 100 -11.84 6.38 1.21
N LYS A 101 -12.90 7.19 1.26
CA LYS A 101 -14.28 6.74 1.01
C LYS A 101 -14.46 6.25 -0.43
N SER A 102 -13.85 6.95 -1.39
CA SER A 102 -13.93 6.62 -2.81
C SER A 102 -13.19 5.31 -3.11
N VAL A 103 -11.98 5.17 -2.57
CA VAL A 103 -11.14 3.98 -2.70
C VAL A 103 -11.90 2.78 -2.14
N VAL A 104 -12.30 2.81 -0.87
CA VAL A 104 -12.98 1.67 -0.22
C VAL A 104 -14.26 1.26 -0.96
N ARG A 105 -15.05 2.23 -1.47
CA ARG A 105 -16.24 1.93 -2.27
C ARG A 105 -15.89 1.26 -3.60
N THR A 106 -14.84 1.72 -4.26
CA THR A 106 -14.35 1.14 -5.52
C THR A 106 -13.78 -0.25 -5.30
N LEU A 107 -13.06 -0.45 -4.19
CA LEU A 107 -12.53 -1.75 -3.77
C LEU A 107 -13.66 -2.78 -3.62
N LYS A 108 -14.67 -2.45 -2.81
CA LYS A 108 -15.82 -3.34 -2.57
C LYS A 108 -16.63 -3.67 -3.82
N ARG A 109 -16.65 -2.80 -4.83
CA ARG A 109 -17.36 -3.04 -6.10
C ARG A 109 -16.60 -3.97 -7.04
N ARG A 110 -15.29 -4.12 -6.86
CA ARG A 110 -14.44 -5.03 -7.65
C ARG A 110 -14.37 -6.44 -7.06
N ALA A 111 -14.96 -6.70 -5.89
CA ALA A 111 -15.12 -8.05 -5.37
C ALA A 111 -15.85 -8.91 -6.44
N PRO A 112 -15.26 -10.02 -6.89
CA PRO A 112 -15.83 -10.83 -7.96
C PRO A 112 -17.14 -11.49 -7.51
N ALA A 113 -18.03 -11.67 -8.48
CA ALA A 113 -19.10 -12.67 -8.43
C ALA A 113 -18.50 -14.09 -8.36
#